data_AF-A0A841E2X4-F1
#
_entry.id   AF-A0A841E2X4-F1
#
_cell.length_a   1.000
_cell.length_b   1.000
_cell.length_c   1.000
_cell.angle_alpha   90.00
_cell.angle_beta   90.00
_cell.angle_gamma   90.00
#
_symmetry.space_group_name_H-M   'P 1'
#
loop_
_entity.id
_entity.type
_entity.pdbx_description
1 polymer ?
#
loop_
_entity_poly.entity_id
_entity_poly.type
_entity_poly.pdbx_seq_one_letter_code
_entity_poly.pdbx_strand_id
1 'polypeptide(L)'
;MWMVLLYVDPVTVAAAVGVLLAAAWAVARVMRPRPRAAAVAARVCLVCAAAVYFAVLVQPADGGWAAAGERTTRVEWNPLAGYLQEFAPPDDSVVQTARDRSFYVGLREDLTREQAREVVAEEEEADRNVYAYRFEIGGQAVWLGGDGEPIGEQKREFLVQTGSYGVDPDDYAPAESASLVYEELVVNLLLFVPVGIVAAAAFTPAAARLGTGALLSAGVETSQLILGTGGVAGTGDLIVNGTGGVLGAGAVMGFSALAARRGGRAPRDADRAGAGGTSPVQRTGEARHGSACDRGNV
;
A
#
# COMPACT_ATOMS: atom_id res chain seq x y z
N MET A 1 11.62 -1.30 4.68
CA MET A 1 10.80 -1.39 3.46
C MET A 1 11.65 -1.36 2.20
N TRP A 2 12.64 -0.47 2.13
CA TRP A 2 13.57 -0.27 1.00
C TRP A 2 14.20 -1.53 0.38
N MET A 3 14.60 -2.53 1.16
CA MET A 3 15.15 -3.77 0.59
C MET A 3 14.14 -4.61 -0.21
N VAL A 4 12.83 -4.41 -0.02
CA VAL A 4 11.78 -5.10 -0.78
C VAL A 4 11.54 -4.43 -2.13
N LEU A 5 11.66 -3.10 -2.20
CA LEU A 5 11.48 -2.32 -3.43
C LEU A 5 12.45 -2.75 -4.53
N LEU A 6 13.68 -3.12 -4.16
CA LEU A 6 14.69 -3.67 -5.09
C LEU A 6 14.28 -4.97 -5.79
N TYR A 7 13.23 -5.65 -5.33
CA TYR A 7 12.69 -6.86 -5.94
C TYR A 7 11.31 -6.65 -6.57
N VAL A 8 10.83 -5.41 -6.66
CA VAL A 8 9.55 -5.09 -7.30
C VAL A 8 9.79 -4.92 -8.79
N ASP A 9 9.70 -6.02 -9.52
CA ASP A 9 9.79 -6.04 -10.98
C ASP A 9 8.50 -6.66 -11.58
N PRO A 10 8.24 -6.50 -12.88
CA PRO A 10 7.02 -7.01 -13.49
C PRO A 10 6.80 -8.53 -13.30
N VAL A 11 7.88 -9.31 -13.19
CA VAL A 11 7.83 -10.77 -12.98
C VAL A 11 7.43 -11.10 -11.55
N THR A 12 8.04 -10.45 -10.54
CA THR A 12 7.69 -10.69 -9.13
C THR A 12 6.27 -10.23 -8.83
N VAL A 13 5.84 -9.10 -9.39
CA VAL A 13 4.45 -8.62 -9.31
C VAL A 13 3.49 -9.62 -9.95
N ALA A 14 3.77 -10.10 -11.16
CA ALA A 14 2.93 -11.08 -11.85
C ALA A 14 2.84 -12.40 -11.07
N ALA A 15 3.96 -12.88 -10.52
CA ALA A 15 3.99 -14.08 -9.68
C ALA A 15 3.17 -13.91 -8.40
N ALA A 16 3.31 -12.77 -7.71
CA ALA A 16 2.53 -12.45 -6.53
C ALA A 16 1.02 -12.42 -6.83
N VAL A 17 0.62 -11.74 -7.90
CA VAL A 17 -0.78 -11.71 -8.35
C VAL A 17 -1.30 -13.11 -8.65
N GLY A 18 -0.52 -13.95 -9.35
CA GLY A 18 -0.87 -15.34 -9.63
C GLY A 18 -1.13 -16.16 -8.35
N VAL A 19 -0.25 -16.04 -7.35
CA VAL A 19 -0.39 -16.70 -6.04
C VAL A 19 -1.63 -16.21 -5.30
N LEU A 20 -1.88 -14.89 -5.30
CA LEU A 20 -3.03 -14.29 -4.64
C LEU A 20 -4.35 -14.74 -5.26
N LEU A 21 -4.43 -14.82 -6.60
CA LEU A 21 -5.60 -15.34 -7.30
C LEU A 21 -5.83 -16.83 -7.01
N ALA A 22 -4.77 -17.64 -6.96
CA ALA A 22 -4.87 -19.05 -6.58
C ALA A 22 -5.35 -19.22 -5.14
N ALA A 23 -4.86 -18.39 -4.20
CA ALA A 23 -5.31 -18.37 -2.82
C ALA A 23 -6.79 -17.97 -2.71
N ALA A 24 -7.22 -16.92 -3.40
CA ALA A 24 -8.61 -16.48 -3.43
C ALA A 24 -9.55 -17.59 -3.96
N TRP A 25 -9.13 -18.29 -5.02
CA TRP A 25 -9.87 -19.45 -5.54
C TRP A 25 -9.94 -20.61 -4.54
N ALA A 26 -8.82 -20.92 -3.87
CA ALA A 26 -8.76 -21.98 -2.87
C ALA A 26 -9.69 -21.67 -1.68
N VAL A 27 -9.69 -20.43 -1.18
CA VAL A 27 -10.60 -19.96 -0.12
C VAL A 27 -12.06 -20.12 -0.57
N ALA A 28 -12.41 -19.64 -1.76
CA ALA A 28 -13.77 -19.81 -2.30
C ALA A 28 -14.21 -21.28 -2.36
N ARG A 29 -13.28 -22.20 -2.71
CA ARG A 29 -13.54 -23.64 -2.76
C ARG A 29 -13.73 -24.25 -1.37
N VAL A 30 -12.89 -23.89 -0.40
CA VAL A 30 -12.92 -24.40 0.98
C VAL A 30 -14.15 -23.91 1.75
N MET A 31 -14.59 -22.67 1.50
CA MET A 31 -15.77 -22.11 2.15
C MET A 31 -17.08 -22.83 1.78
N ARG A 32 -17.14 -23.42 0.58
CA ARG A 32 -18.36 -24.02 0.04
C ARG A 32 -18.94 -25.16 0.91
N PRO A 33 -18.18 -26.17 1.35
CA PRO A 33 -18.72 -27.26 2.15
C PRO A 33 -18.95 -26.92 3.63
N ARG A 34 -18.19 -25.98 4.22
CA ARG A 34 -18.19 -25.72 5.68
C ARG A 34 -18.09 -24.22 6.02
N PRO A 35 -19.09 -23.41 5.69
CA PRO A 35 -19.00 -21.95 5.78
C PRO A 35 -18.75 -21.45 7.21
N ARG A 36 -19.35 -22.08 8.23
CA ARG A 36 -19.19 -21.67 9.63
C ARG A 36 -17.78 -21.91 10.16
N ALA A 37 -17.24 -23.13 9.95
CA ALA A 37 -15.90 -23.48 10.41
C ALA A 37 -14.84 -22.64 9.69
N ALA A 38 -14.99 -22.45 8.37
CA ALA A 38 -14.11 -21.59 7.59
C ALA A 38 -14.14 -20.14 8.08
N ALA A 39 -15.32 -19.60 8.41
CA ALA A 39 -15.44 -18.24 8.93
C ALA A 39 -14.77 -18.05 10.29
N VAL A 40 -14.89 -19.02 11.20
CA VAL A 40 -14.19 -18.96 12.51
C VAL A 40 -12.68 -18.98 12.32
N ALA A 41 -12.15 -19.92 11.51
CA ALA A 41 -10.73 -19.98 11.23
C ALA A 41 -10.22 -18.70 10.54
N ALA A 42 -10.98 -18.16 9.59
CA ALA A 42 -10.64 -16.92 8.91
C ALA A 42 -10.63 -15.71 9.86
N ARG A 43 -11.54 -15.63 10.84
CA ARG A 43 -11.51 -14.57 11.86
C ARG A 43 -10.27 -14.64 12.73
N VAL A 44 -9.91 -15.84 13.19
CA VAL A 44 -8.68 -16.04 13.98
C VAL A 44 -7.46 -15.62 13.14
N CYS A 45 -7.39 -16.09 11.89
CA CYS A 45 -6.33 -15.71 10.96
C CYS A 45 -6.28 -14.20 10.74
N LEU A 46 -7.43 -13.54 10.55
CA LEU A 46 -7.51 -12.09 10.36
C LEU A 46 -7.05 -11.32 11.61
N VAL A 47 -7.43 -11.76 12.81
CA VAL A 47 -6.97 -11.13 14.06
C VAL A 47 -5.46 -11.28 14.22
N CYS A 48 -4.92 -12.48 13.96
CA CYS A 48 -3.47 -12.71 14.00
C CYS A 48 -2.74 -11.87 12.94
N ALA A 49 -3.26 -11.83 11.71
CA ALA A 49 -2.70 -11.01 10.63
C ALA A 49 -2.74 -9.53 10.98
N ALA A 50 -3.87 -9.02 11.48
CA ALA A 50 -3.98 -7.64 11.93
C ALA A 50 -2.93 -7.34 13.02
N ALA A 51 -2.78 -8.19 14.04
CA ALA A 51 -1.78 -8.01 15.08
C ALA A 51 -0.34 -7.95 14.52
N VAL A 52 0.01 -8.82 13.57
CA VAL A 52 1.31 -8.79 12.88
C VAL A 52 1.48 -7.51 12.06
N TYR A 53 0.43 -7.09 11.33
CA TYR A 53 0.46 -5.84 10.55
C TYR A 53 0.68 -4.64 11.45
N PHE A 54 -0.03 -4.55 12.58
CA PHE A 54 0.20 -3.50 13.56
C PHE A 54 1.64 -3.53 14.09
N ALA A 55 2.15 -4.71 14.46
CA ALA A 55 3.50 -4.84 14.99
C ALA A 55 4.58 -4.40 14.00
N VAL A 56 4.39 -4.68 12.71
CA VAL A 56 5.36 -4.36 11.65
C VAL A 56 5.20 -2.92 11.14
N LEU A 57 3.97 -2.48 10.85
CA LEU A 57 3.71 -1.21 10.17
C LEU A 57 3.74 0.00 11.12
N VAL A 58 3.41 -0.18 12.41
CA VAL A 58 3.46 0.93 13.38
C VAL A 58 4.89 1.25 13.82
N GLN A 59 5.83 0.32 13.61
CA GLN A 59 7.23 0.51 14.01
C GLN A 59 7.85 1.70 13.25
N PRO A 60 8.57 2.62 13.95
CA PRO A 60 9.28 3.71 13.29
C PRO A 60 10.24 3.18 12.23
N ALA A 61 10.18 3.76 11.03
CA ALA A 61 11.05 3.38 9.92
C ALA A 61 12.54 3.58 10.25
N ASP A 62 12.86 4.62 11.03
CA ASP A 62 14.22 4.99 11.39
C ASP A 62 14.36 5.05 12.92
N GLY A 63 15.42 4.43 13.47
CA GLY A 63 15.75 4.52 14.90
C GLY A 63 14.96 3.61 15.85
N GLY A 64 13.93 2.91 15.35
CA GLY A 64 13.10 2.02 16.16
C GLY A 64 12.31 2.79 17.24
N TRP A 65 11.82 2.07 18.26
CA TRP A 65 10.93 2.66 19.28
C TRP A 65 11.54 3.81 20.09
N ALA A 66 12.86 3.98 20.09
CA ALA A 66 13.51 5.11 20.74
C ALA A 66 13.20 6.46 20.06
N ALA A 67 12.92 6.45 18.75
CA ALA A 67 12.57 7.66 17.99
C ALA A 67 11.07 8.01 18.05
N ALA A 68 10.25 7.22 18.75
CA ALA A 68 8.82 7.46 18.85
C ALA A 68 8.55 8.77 19.62
N GLY A 69 7.78 9.68 19.01
CA GLY A 69 7.42 10.98 19.61
C GLY A 69 8.41 12.12 19.33
N GLU A 70 9.55 11.84 18.68
CA GLU A 70 10.51 12.89 18.28
C GLU A 70 10.11 13.57 16.95
N ARG A 71 9.25 12.93 16.15
CA ARG A 71 8.81 13.46 14.86
C ARG A 71 7.53 14.28 14.99
N THR A 72 7.51 15.46 14.38
CA THR A 72 6.29 16.23 14.17
C THR A 72 5.42 15.48 13.16
N THR A 73 4.27 15.00 13.61
CA THR A 73 3.30 14.35 12.73
C THR A 73 2.51 15.39 11.96
N ARG A 74 2.42 15.21 10.64
CA ARG A 74 1.54 16.00 9.78
C ARG A 74 0.52 15.10 9.09
N VAL A 75 -0.70 15.59 8.95
CA VAL A 75 -1.77 14.91 8.22
C VAL A 75 -1.78 15.44 6.80
N GLU A 76 -1.54 14.56 5.83
CA GLU A 76 -1.58 14.91 4.42
C GLU A 76 -2.92 14.48 3.82
N TRP A 77 -3.73 15.47 3.43
CA TRP A 77 -5.08 15.23 2.91
C TRP A 77 -5.08 14.91 1.41
N ASN A 78 -4.09 15.40 0.67
CA ASN A 78 -3.99 15.12 -0.75
C ASN A 78 -3.30 13.75 -0.95
N PRO A 79 -4.02 12.73 -1.43
CA PRO A 79 -3.49 11.38 -1.51
C PRO A 79 -2.33 11.25 -2.49
N LEU A 80 -2.20 12.18 -3.44
CA LEU A 80 -1.09 12.23 -4.37
C LEU A 80 0.04 13.12 -3.86
N ALA A 81 -0.24 14.13 -3.03
CA ALA A 81 0.82 15.01 -2.53
C ALA A 81 1.81 14.27 -1.64
N GLY A 82 1.37 13.29 -0.84
CA GLY A 82 2.26 12.46 -0.03
C GLY A 82 3.32 11.77 -0.90
N TYR A 83 2.88 11.01 -1.90
CA TYR A 83 3.77 10.32 -2.84
C TYR A 83 4.54 11.29 -3.75
N LEU A 84 3.98 12.44 -4.12
CA LEU A 84 4.74 13.41 -4.91
C LEU A 84 5.77 14.15 -4.07
N GLN A 85 5.56 14.34 -2.76
CA GLN A 85 6.46 15.08 -1.89
C GLN A 85 7.57 14.20 -1.31
N GLU A 86 7.29 12.93 -1.00
CA GLU A 86 8.31 11.98 -0.54
C GLU A 86 9.39 11.74 -1.60
N PHE A 87 9.00 11.87 -2.86
CA PHE A 87 9.88 11.69 -4.02
C PHE A 87 10.14 12.99 -4.78
N ALA A 88 9.52 14.10 -4.37
CA ALA A 88 10.00 15.42 -4.71
C ALA A 88 11.38 15.52 -4.09
N PRO A 89 12.39 15.90 -4.87
CA PRO A 89 13.69 16.00 -4.29
C PRO A 89 13.62 17.14 -3.26
N PRO A 90 14.13 16.93 -2.04
CA PRO A 90 13.91 17.85 -0.93
C PRO A 90 14.35 19.26 -1.33
N ASP A 91 13.52 20.26 -1.04
CA ASP A 91 13.79 21.66 -1.38
C ASP A 91 15.21 22.08 -0.97
N ASP A 92 15.69 21.53 0.15
CA ASP A 92 17.08 21.55 0.60
C ASP A 92 17.46 20.18 1.21
N SER A 93 18.49 19.50 0.70
CA SER A 93 19.11 18.35 1.37
C SER A 93 20.50 18.68 1.90
N VAL A 94 20.78 18.26 3.14
CA VAL A 94 22.11 18.37 3.73
C VAL A 94 22.77 17.00 3.67
N VAL A 95 23.81 16.87 2.85
CA VAL A 95 24.62 15.66 2.75
C VAL A 95 25.83 15.79 3.67
N GLN A 96 25.85 15.04 4.78
CA GLN A 96 27.03 14.93 5.63
C GLN A 96 28.05 13.97 5.01
N THR A 97 29.29 14.43 4.90
CA THR A 97 30.41 13.63 4.41
C THR A 97 31.16 12.95 5.54
N ALA A 98 31.95 11.93 5.20
CA ALA A 98 32.82 11.19 6.14
C ALA A 98 33.90 12.04 6.85
N ARG A 99 33.98 13.35 6.59
CA ARG A 99 34.94 14.29 7.20
C ARG A 99 34.26 15.43 7.98
N ASP A 100 33.05 15.22 8.51
CA ASP A 100 32.26 16.23 9.22
C ASP A 100 32.01 17.52 8.41
N ARG A 101 32.04 17.44 7.07
CA ARG A 101 31.61 18.54 6.20
C ARG A 101 30.20 18.27 5.72
N SER A 102 29.33 19.25 5.86
CA SER A 102 27.93 19.21 5.43
C SER A 102 27.77 19.97 4.12
N PHE A 103 27.32 19.31 3.06
CA PHE A 103 27.00 19.94 1.79
C PHE A 103 25.51 20.22 1.72
N TYR A 104 25.14 21.42 1.30
CA TYR A 104 23.75 21.80 1.09
C TYR A 104 23.44 21.73 -0.40
N VAL A 105 22.39 20.98 -0.74
CA VAL A 105 21.86 20.79 -2.08
C VAL A 105 20.47 21.39 -2.11
N GLY A 106 20.39 22.65 -2.51
CA GLY A 106 19.12 23.31 -2.78
C GLY A 106 18.70 23.05 -4.22
N LEU A 107 17.47 22.58 -4.42
CA LEU A 107 16.88 22.39 -5.74
C LEU A 107 15.93 23.56 -6.02
N ARG A 108 16.52 24.73 -6.24
CA ARG A 108 15.79 25.91 -6.67
C ARG A 108 15.85 25.97 -8.20
N GLU A 109 14.69 25.83 -8.82
CA GLU A 109 14.54 26.04 -10.27
C GLU A 109 14.88 27.50 -10.63
N ASP A 110 15.62 27.69 -11.73
CA ASP A 110 15.85 28.97 -12.41
C ASP A 110 16.38 30.13 -11.54
N LEU A 111 17.57 29.98 -10.96
CA LEU A 111 18.28 31.11 -10.34
C LEU A 111 19.23 31.79 -11.32
N THR A 112 19.22 33.12 -11.30
CA THR A 112 20.27 33.90 -11.96
C THR A 112 21.60 33.70 -11.21
N ARG A 113 22.72 33.94 -11.89
CA ARG A 113 24.05 33.90 -11.26
C ARG A 113 24.18 34.85 -10.07
N GLU A 114 23.41 35.95 -10.08
CA GLU A 114 23.37 36.92 -9.00
C GLU A 114 22.59 36.38 -7.80
N GLN A 115 21.41 35.79 -8.02
CA GLN A 115 20.62 35.17 -6.94
C GLN A 115 21.36 33.97 -6.31
N ALA A 116 22.06 33.18 -7.13
CA ALA A 116 22.90 32.10 -6.63
C ALA A 116 24.01 32.61 -5.70
N ARG A 117 24.63 33.76 -6.03
CA ARG A 117 25.65 34.41 -5.19
C ARG A 117 25.06 35.01 -3.92
N GLU A 118 23.87 35.61 -3.99
CA GLU A 118 23.16 36.12 -2.81
C GLU A 118 22.86 35.00 -1.82
N VAL A 119 22.33 33.86 -2.30
CA VAL A 119 22.08 32.68 -1.47
C VAL A 119 23.37 32.15 -0.83
N VAL A 120 24.46 32.08 -1.58
CA VAL A 120 25.76 31.67 -1.03
C VAL A 120 26.25 32.66 0.02
N ALA A 121 26.12 33.97 -0.21
CA ALA A 121 26.58 35.00 0.71
C ALA A 121 25.78 35.05 2.03
N GLU A 122 24.45 34.90 1.97
CA GLU A 122 23.59 34.81 3.17
C GLU A 122 23.96 33.61 4.05
N GLU A 123 24.40 32.52 3.41
CA GLU A 123 24.72 31.26 4.07
C GLU A 123 26.21 31.17 4.48
N GLU A 124 27.13 31.86 3.81
CA GLU A 124 28.54 32.02 4.21
C GLU A 124 28.68 32.74 5.56
N GLU A 125 27.78 33.69 5.85
CA GLU A 125 27.65 34.30 7.19
C GLU A 125 27.29 33.29 8.29
N ALA A 126 26.75 32.11 7.93
CA ALA A 126 26.38 31.04 8.86
C ALA A 126 27.50 30.01 9.14
N ASP A 127 28.74 30.24 8.68
CA ASP A 127 29.94 29.40 8.94
C ASP A 127 29.78 27.91 8.54
N ARG A 128 29.02 27.64 7.46
CA ARG A 128 28.83 26.26 6.97
C ARG A 128 29.71 25.96 5.76
N ASN A 129 30.27 24.76 5.78
CA ASN A 129 31.33 24.32 4.87
C ASN A 129 30.76 23.80 3.54
N VAL A 130 30.91 24.59 2.48
CA VAL A 130 30.75 24.21 1.06
C VAL A 130 29.31 23.90 0.64
N TYR A 131 28.72 24.84 -0.09
CA TYR A 131 27.44 24.68 -0.75
C TYR A 131 27.65 24.02 -2.12
N ALA A 132 26.70 23.20 -2.54
CA ALA A 132 26.71 22.55 -3.83
C ALA A 132 25.28 22.64 -4.39
N TYR A 133 24.94 23.81 -4.90
CA TYR A 133 23.65 24.06 -5.51
C TYR A 133 23.65 23.61 -6.97
N ARG A 134 22.57 22.97 -7.41
CA ARG A 134 22.28 22.77 -8.83
C ARG A 134 21.41 23.94 -9.27
N PHE A 135 22.01 24.88 -10.03
CA PHE A 135 21.24 25.92 -10.71
C PHE A 135 21.14 25.59 -12.19
N GLU A 136 19.99 25.85 -12.80
CA GLU A 136 19.89 25.95 -14.25
C GLU A 136 20.20 27.38 -14.69
N ILE A 137 21.43 27.63 -15.13
CA ILE A 137 21.82 28.92 -15.72
C ILE A 137 21.79 28.76 -17.23
N GLY A 138 20.71 29.21 -17.86
CA GLY A 138 20.50 29.02 -19.30
C GLY A 138 20.31 27.55 -19.69
N GLY A 139 19.67 26.75 -18.83
CA GLY A 139 19.37 25.33 -19.06
C GLY A 139 20.57 24.40 -18.86
N GLN A 140 21.66 24.86 -18.24
CA GLN A 140 22.79 24.02 -17.84
C GLN A 140 22.91 23.96 -16.32
N ALA A 141 23.05 22.76 -15.78
CA ALA A 141 23.35 22.53 -14.36
C ALA A 141 24.77 23.04 -14.04
N VAL A 142 24.87 24.06 -13.18
CA VAL A 142 26.15 24.60 -12.70
C VAL A 142 26.27 24.38 -11.20
N TRP A 143 27.42 23.86 -10.78
CA TRP A 143 27.77 23.65 -9.38
C TRP A 143 28.62 24.80 -8.88
N LEU A 144 28.22 25.48 -7.81
CA LEU A 144 29.00 26.58 -7.24
C LEU A 144 29.74 26.14 -5.98
N GLY A 145 30.92 26.72 -5.72
CA GLY A 145 31.63 26.61 -4.45
C GLY A 145 31.08 27.59 -3.41
N GLY A 146 31.64 27.56 -2.20
CA GLY A 146 31.30 28.54 -1.15
C GLY A 146 31.66 29.99 -1.50
N ASP A 147 32.43 30.20 -2.57
CA ASP A 147 32.75 31.51 -3.15
C ASP A 147 31.77 31.93 -4.26
N GLY A 148 30.74 31.12 -4.54
CA GLY A 148 29.77 31.37 -5.60
C GLY A 148 30.35 31.19 -7.02
N GLU A 149 31.54 30.61 -7.17
CA GLU A 149 32.13 30.33 -8.48
C GLU A 149 31.96 28.85 -8.87
N PRO A 150 31.88 28.52 -10.18
CA PRO A 150 31.74 27.16 -10.63
C PRO A 150 32.85 26.25 -10.11
N ILE A 151 32.49 25.13 -9.47
CA ILE A 151 33.49 24.10 -9.14
C ILE A 151 33.92 23.38 -10.42
N GLY A 152 35.24 23.26 -10.63
CA GLY A 152 35.78 22.54 -11.77
C GLY A 152 35.47 21.04 -11.73
N GLU A 153 35.50 20.41 -12.90
CA GLU A 153 35.17 18.99 -13.14
C GLU A 153 35.90 18.02 -12.19
N GLN A 154 37.17 18.29 -11.90
CA GLN A 154 37.98 17.48 -10.99
C GLN A 154 37.47 17.48 -9.53
N LYS A 155 36.89 18.60 -9.08
CA LYS A 155 36.28 18.71 -7.75
C LYS A 155 34.90 18.06 -7.73
N ARG A 156 34.15 18.11 -8.84
CA ARG A 156 32.91 17.34 -9.04
C ARG A 156 33.19 15.83 -8.97
N GLU A 157 34.16 15.33 -9.73
CA GLU A 157 34.56 13.90 -9.71
C GLU A 157 35.01 13.45 -8.31
N PHE A 158 35.74 14.29 -7.58
CA PHE A 158 36.14 13.98 -6.21
C PHE A 158 34.92 13.80 -5.29
N LEU A 159 33.92 14.68 -5.36
CA LEU A 159 32.70 14.59 -4.54
C LEU A 159 31.89 13.32 -4.85
N VAL A 160 31.84 12.92 -6.13
CA VAL A 160 31.23 11.66 -6.57
C VAL A 160 32.01 10.46 -6.01
N GLN A 161 33.34 10.45 -6.14
CA GLN A 161 34.17 9.32 -5.71
C GLN A 161 34.21 9.12 -4.19
N THR A 162 34.11 10.17 -3.37
CA THR A 162 34.18 10.04 -1.91
C THR A 162 32.89 9.55 -1.28
N GLY A 163 31.87 9.16 -2.08
CA GLY A 163 30.55 8.75 -1.58
C GLY A 163 29.84 9.87 -0.81
N SER A 164 30.32 11.11 -0.99
CA SER A 164 29.71 12.33 -0.47
C SER A 164 28.53 12.77 -1.34
N TYR A 165 28.37 12.11 -2.48
CA TYR A 165 27.20 12.12 -3.34
C TYR A 165 26.97 10.68 -3.80
N GLY A 166 25.81 10.11 -3.45
CA GLY A 166 25.43 8.77 -3.92
C GLY A 166 24.79 8.77 -5.31
N VAL A 167 24.37 9.94 -5.81
CA VAL A 167 23.54 10.06 -7.02
C VAL A 167 23.92 11.35 -7.76
N ASP A 168 24.28 11.30 -9.03
CA ASP A 168 24.46 12.51 -9.84
C ASP A 168 23.09 13.25 -9.90
N PRO A 169 23.00 14.55 -9.64
CA PRO A 169 21.76 15.31 -9.85
C PRO A 169 21.23 15.25 -11.30
N ASP A 170 22.11 14.97 -12.27
CA ASP A 170 21.73 14.68 -13.65
C ASP A 170 21.17 13.25 -13.80
N ASP A 171 21.55 12.32 -12.92
CA ASP A 171 20.96 10.98 -12.75
C ASP A 171 19.64 11.02 -11.95
N TYR A 172 19.35 12.12 -11.23
CA TYR A 172 18.00 12.50 -10.76
C TYR A 172 17.11 12.90 -11.95
N ALA A 173 17.08 12.07 -12.99
CA ALA A 173 16.04 12.13 -13.97
C ALA A 173 14.70 11.85 -13.25
N PRO A 174 13.62 12.58 -13.57
CA PRO A 174 12.28 12.35 -12.98
C PRO A 174 11.71 10.93 -13.19
N ALA A 175 12.43 10.07 -13.91
CA ALA A 175 12.07 8.68 -14.15
C ALA A 175 12.31 7.77 -12.92
N GLU A 176 13.39 7.95 -12.14
CA GLU A 176 13.69 7.05 -11.02
C GLU A 176 12.80 7.31 -9.79
N SER A 177 12.49 8.58 -9.53
CA SER A 177 11.56 8.95 -8.47
C SER A 177 10.15 8.44 -8.76
N ALA A 178 9.71 8.53 -10.01
CA ALA A 178 8.42 7.99 -10.44
C ALA A 178 8.36 6.46 -10.27
N SER A 179 9.41 5.70 -10.63
CA SER A 179 9.41 4.24 -10.45
C SER A 179 9.30 3.83 -8.99
N LEU A 180 10.02 4.51 -8.08
CA LEU A 180 9.94 4.20 -6.65
C LEU A 180 8.55 4.46 -6.07
N VAL A 181 7.90 5.57 -6.47
CA VAL A 181 6.49 5.84 -6.13
C VAL A 181 5.60 4.68 -6.57
N TYR A 182 5.74 4.24 -7.81
CA TYR A 182 4.94 3.14 -8.35
C TYR A 182 5.20 1.82 -7.62
N GLU A 183 6.46 1.51 -7.31
CA GLU A 183 6.83 0.30 -6.59
C GLU A 183 6.23 0.27 -5.18
N GLU A 184 6.31 1.38 -4.45
CA GLU A 184 5.70 1.51 -3.13
C GLU A 184 4.18 1.35 -3.18
N LEU A 185 3.52 2.05 -4.12
CA LEU A 185 2.08 1.93 -4.34
C LEU A 185 1.67 0.48 -4.63
N VAL A 186 2.42 -0.22 -5.48
CA VAL A 186 2.16 -1.63 -5.84
C VAL A 186 2.36 -2.53 -4.64
N VAL A 187 3.43 -2.35 -3.86
CA VAL A 187 3.69 -3.15 -2.66
C VAL A 187 2.60 -2.94 -1.61
N ASN A 188 2.25 -1.69 -1.30
CA ASN A 188 1.20 -1.36 -0.33
C ASN A 188 -0.16 -1.94 -0.76
N LEU A 189 -0.49 -1.82 -2.05
CA LEU A 189 -1.70 -2.44 -2.61
C LEU A 189 -1.70 -3.96 -2.45
N LEU A 190 -0.62 -4.64 -2.86
CA LEU A 190 -0.52 -6.10 -2.82
C LEU A 190 -0.49 -6.64 -1.39
N LEU A 191 0.09 -5.89 -0.45
CA LEU A 191 0.13 -6.23 0.97
C LEU A 191 -1.29 -6.41 1.53
N PHE A 192 -2.25 -5.57 1.13
CA PHE A 192 -3.62 -5.68 1.65
C PHE A 192 -4.53 -6.66 0.90
N VAL A 193 -4.13 -7.21 -0.24
CA VAL A 193 -4.92 -8.23 -0.97
C VAL A 193 -5.18 -9.49 -0.13
N PRO A 194 -4.19 -10.11 0.55
CA PRO A 194 -4.42 -11.20 1.50
C PRO A 194 -5.44 -10.86 2.58
N VAL A 195 -5.42 -9.64 3.14
CA VAL A 195 -6.37 -9.19 4.17
C VAL A 195 -7.79 -9.24 3.61
N GLY A 196 -8.00 -8.75 2.39
CA GLY A 196 -9.27 -8.83 1.66
C GLY A 196 -9.75 -10.27 1.42
N ILE A 197 -8.84 -11.15 1.01
CA ILE A 197 -9.13 -12.58 0.79
C ILE A 197 -9.66 -13.23 2.07
N VAL A 198 -8.96 -13.01 3.20
CA VAL A 198 -9.36 -13.56 4.50
C VAL A 198 -10.65 -12.91 5.00
N ALA A 199 -10.83 -11.60 4.81
CA ALA A 199 -12.04 -10.86 5.20
C ALA A 199 -13.29 -11.41 4.49
N ALA A 200 -13.18 -11.77 3.20
CA ALA A 200 -14.28 -12.39 2.47
C ALA A 200 -14.76 -13.70 3.10
N ALA A 201 -13.85 -14.45 3.73
CA ALA A 201 -14.16 -15.66 4.47
C ALA A 201 -14.66 -15.40 5.89
N ALA A 202 -14.13 -14.37 6.56
CA ALA A 202 -14.43 -14.05 7.95
C ALA A 202 -15.84 -13.46 8.16
N PHE A 203 -16.33 -12.69 7.18
CA PHE A 203 -17.56 -11.90 7.32
C PHE A 203 -18.65 -12.33 6.33
N THR A 204 -19.92 -12.18 6.73
CA THR A 204 -21.08 -12.39 5.86
C THR A 204 -21.50 -11.11 5.12
N PRO A 205 -21.60 -9.94 5.78
CA PRO A 205 -22.01 -8.71 5.11
C PRO A 205 -20.95 -8.24 4.10
N ALA A 206 -21.36 -7.88 2.88
CA ALA A 206 -20.45 -7.42 1.84
C ALA A 206 -19.68 -6.16 2.26
N ALA A 207 -20.34 -5.22 2.94
CA ALA A 207 -19.70 -4.02 3.47
C ALA A 207 -18.55 -4.34 4.44
N ALA A 208 -18.73 -5.32 5.32
CA ALA A 208 -17.66 -5.74 6.24
C ALA A 208 -16.47 -6.38 5.48
N ARG A 209 -16.75 -7.21 4.46
CA ARG A 209 -15.71 -7.83 3.62
C ARG A 209 -14.86 -6.78 2.90
N LEU A 210 -15.53 -5.80 2.28
CA LEU A 210 -14.88 -4.77 1.48
C LEU A 210 -14.22 -3.69 2.34
N GLY A 211 -14.79 -3.36 3.50
CA GLY A 211 -14.29 -2.31 4.38
C GLY A 211 -13.14 -2.74 5.30
N THR A 212 -12.87 -4.04 5.46
CA THR A 212 -11.85 -4.53 6.41
C THR A 212 -10.46 -3.97 6.11
N GLY A 213 -10.04 -3.94 4.84
CA GLY A 213 -8.73 -3.40 4.45
C GLY A 213 -8.58 -1.93 4.81
N ALA A 214 -9.57 -1.10 4.47
CA ALA A 214 -9.58 0.31 4.81
C ALA A 214 -9.59 0.56 6.33
N LEU A 215 -10.37 -0.22 7.10
CA LEU A 215 -10.40 -0.09 8.56
C LEU A 215 -9.05 -0.46 9.20
N LEU A 216 -8.40 -1.52 8.71
CA LEU A 216 -7.08 -1.91 9.20
C LEU A 216 -6.04 -0.82 8.86
N SER A 217 -6.04 -0.31 7.62
CA SER A 217 -5.14 0.77 7.22
C SER A 217 -5.36 2.03 8.05
N ALA A 218 -6.61 2.45 8.25
CA ALA A 218 -6.93 3.60 9.10
C ALA A 218 -6.45 3.40 10.54
N GLY A 219 -6.54 2.17 11.07
CA GLY A 219 -6.03 1.82 12.38
C GLY A 219 -4.50 1.96 12.48
N VAL A 220 -3.77 1.52 11.46
CA VAL A 220 -2.31 1.67 11.36
C VAL A 220 -1.92 3.14 11.33
N GLU A 221 -2.49 3.92 10.41
CA GLU A 221 -2.27 5.37 10.29
C GLU A 221 -2.57 6.11 11.59
N THR A 222 -3.71 5.82 12.21
CA THR A 222 -4.10 6.43 13.48
C THR A 222 -3.11 6.09 14.59
N SER A 223 -2.58 4.86 14.60
CA SER A 223 -1.60 4.44 15.59
C SER A 223 -0.25 5.12 15.39
N GLN A 224 0.21 5.24 14.14
CA GLN A 224 1.43 5.96 13.81
C GLN A 224 1.33 7.45 14.16
N LEU A 225 0.15 8.06 13.92
CA LEU A 225 -0.14 9.44 14.29
C LEU A 225 -0.10 9.64 15.81
N ILE A 226 -0.75 8.75 16.58
CA ILE A 226 -0.79 8.84 18.06
C ILE A 226 0.60 8.62 18.66
N LEU A 227 1.36 7.68 18.14
CA LEU A 227 2.67 7.29 18.68
C LEU A 227 3.81 8.17 18.14
N GLY A 228 3.53 9.08 17.20
CA GLY A 228 4.55 9.90 16.54
C GLY A 228 5.59 9.07 15.80
N THR A 229 5.20 7.91 15.26
CA THR A 229 6.10 6.99 14.55
C THR A 229 6.07 7.20 13.04
N GLY A 230 5.01 7.81 12.52
CA GLY A 230 4.89 8.22 11.12
C GLY A 230 5.41 9.65 10.93
N GLY A 231 6.21 9.88 9.89
CA GLY A 231 6.56 11.25 9.47
C GLY A 231 5.36 11.97 8.87
N VAL A 232 4.57 11.26 8.06
CA VAL A 232 3.37 11.76 7.39
C VAL A 232 2.29 10.70 7.52
N ALA A 233 1.11 11.08 8.04
CA ALA A 233 -0.07 10.23 7.98
C ALA A 233 -0.85 10.63 6.72
N GLY A 234 -0.83 9.78 5.69
CA GLY A 234 -1.32 10.10 4.36
C GLY A 234 -2.68 9.46 4.04
N THR A 235 -3.58 10.23 3.44
CA THR A 235 -4.80 9.63 2.84
C THR A 235 -4.49 8.68 1.68
N GLY A 236 -3.29 8.80 1.09
CA GLY A 236 -2.79 7.92 0.03
C GLY A 236 -2.74 6.46 0.44
N ASP A 237 -2.08 6.15 1.56
CA ASP A 237 -1.93 4.77 2.05
C ASP A 237 -3.27 4.14 2.38
N LEU A 238 -4.19 4.90 2.99
CA LEU A 238 -5.56 4.45 3.25
C LEU A 238 -6.28 4.02 1.96
N ILE A 239 -6.14 4.78 0.87
CA ILE A 239 -6.78 4.49 -0.42
C ILE A 239 -6.13 3.26 -1.06
N VAL A 240 -4.80 3.20 -1.08
CA VAL A 240 -4.03 2.14 -1.75
C VAL A 240 -4.24 0.80 -1.05
N ASN A 241 -4.08 0.77 0.27
CA ASN A 241 -4.32 -0.40 1.11
C ASN A 241 -5.80 -0.81 1.10
N GLY A 242 -6.70 0.16 1.18
CA GLY A 242 -8.15 -0.08 1.05
C GLY A 242 -8.50 -0.73 -0.28
N THR A 243 -7.92 -0.26 -1.38
CA THR A 243 -8.09 -0.82 -2.73
C THR A 243 -7.58 -2.26 -2.80
N GLY A 244 -6.40 -2.55 -2.24
CA GLY A 244 -5.88 -3.91 -2.12
C GLY A 244 -6.86 -4.85 -1.41
N GLY A 245 -7.39 -4.42 -0.26
CA GLY A 245 -8.40 -5.18 0.48
C GLY A 245 -9.69 -5.43 -0.31
N VAL A 246 -10.19 -4.43 -1.04
CA VAL A 246 -11.36 -4.55 -1.92
C VAL A 246 -11.11 -5.57 -3.04
N LEU A 247 -9.95 -5.51 -3.70
CA LEU A 247 -9.59 -6.43 -4.79
C LEU A 247 -9.51 -7.88 -4.29
N GLY A 248 -8.85 -8.11 -3.14
CA GLY A 248 -8.77 -9.45 -2.54
C GLY A 248 -10.14 -10.03 -2.18
N ALA A 249 -10.99 -9.23 -1.53
CA ALA A 249 -12.34 -9.67 -1.19
C ALA A 249 -13.21 -9.90 -2.44
N GLY A 250 -13.11 -9.01 -3.42
CA GLY A 250 -13.78 -9.09 -4.71
C GLY A 250 -13.44 -10.38 -5.48
N ALA A 251 -12.16 -10.76 -5.51
CA ALA A 251 -11.71 -11.99 -6.17
C ALA A 251 -12.38 -13.24 -5.57
N VAL A 252 -12.40 -13.38 -4.24
CA VAL A 252 -13.05 -14.52 -3.55
C VAL A 252 -14.55 -14.56 -3.85
N MET A 253 -15.23 -13.41 -3.80
CA MET A 253 -16.65 -13.32 -4.11
C MET A 253 -16.95 -13.67 -5.57
N GLY A 254 -16.12 -13.21 -6.51
CA GLY A 254 -16.22 -13.55 -7.93
C GLY A 254 -16.07 -15.05 -8.19
N PHE A 255 -15.03 -15.68 -7.63
CA PHE A 255 -14.83 -17.12 -7.75
C PHE A 255 -15.97 -17.93 -7.12
N SER A 256 -16.49 -17.49 -5.97
CA SER A 256 -17.64 -18.12 -5.31
C SER A 256 -18.89 -18.07 -6.18
N ALA A 257 -19.17 -16.92 -6.80
CA ALA A 257 -20.30 -16.74 -7.72
C ALA A 257 -20.16 -17.62 -8.97
N LEU A 258 -18.97 -17.73 -9.55
CA LEU A 258 -18.68 -18.61 -10.69
C LEU A 258 -18.88 -20.09 -10.33
N ALA A 259 -18.45 -20.51 -9.14
CA ALA A 259 -18.61 -21.88 -8.66
C ALA A 259 -20.09 -22.23 -8.42
N ALA A 260 -20.89 -21.30 -7.90
CA ALA A 260 -22.33 -21.48 -7.69
C ALA A 260 -23.08 -21.66 -9.02
N ARG A 261 -22.74 -20.87 -10.06
CA ARG A 261 -23.34 -20.98 -11.40
C ARG A 261 -23.13 -22.35 -12.05
N ARG A 262 -21.97 -22.99 -11.81
CA ARG A 262 -21.67 -24.33 -12.34
C ARG A 262 -22.45 -25.45 -11.65
N GLY A 263 -22.83 -25.28 -10.38
CA GLY A 263 -23.58 -26.28 -9.61
C GLY A 263 -25.08 -26.33 -9.90
N GLY A 264 -25.67 -25.26 -10.44
CA GLY A 264 -27.12 -25.15 -10.69
C GLY A 264 -27.62 -25.85 -11.96
N ARG A 265 -26.73 -26.37 -12.81
CA ARG A 265 -27.06 -27.15 -14.01
C ARG A 265 -27.08 -28.66 -13.75
N ALA A 266 -27.58 -29.08 -12.59
CA ALA A 266 -27.96 -30.48 -12.45
C ALA A 266 -29.12 -30.76 -13.43
N PRO A 267 -29.00 -31.77 -14.31
CA PRO A 267 -29.94 -32.00 -15.39
C PRO A 267 -31.31 -32.37 -14.82
N ARG A 268 -32.26 -31.43 -14.91
CA ARG A 268 -33.70 -31.68 -14.74
C ARG A 268 -34.26 -32.66 -15.77
N ASP A 269 -33.44 -33.15 -16.70
CA ASP A 269 -33.84 -34.05 -17.77
C ASP A 269 -33.84 -35.54 -17.36
N ALA A 270 -33.31 -35.90 -16.18
CA ALA A 270 -33.42 -37.29 -15.69
C ALA A 270 -34.87 -37.65 -15.25
N ASP A 271 -35.69 -36.68 -14.88
CA ASP A 271 -37.10 -36.91 -14.47
C ASP A 271 -38.09 -36.88 -15.63
N ARG A 272 -37.70 -36.43 -16.83
CA ARG A 272 -38.57 -36.47 -18.03
C ARG A 272 -38.44 -37.74 -18.86
N ALA A 273 -37.43 -38.56 -18.62
CA ALA A 273 -37.29 -39.86 -19.30
C ALA A 273 -38.11 -41.00 -18.64
N GLY A 274 -38.65 -40.79 -17.43
CA GLY A 274 -39.43 -41.80 -16.70
C GLY A 274 -40.96 -41.59 -16.68
N ALA A 275 -41.46 -40.43 -17.11
CA ALA A 275 -42.89 -40.09 -17.04
C ALA A 275 -43.73 -40.61 -18.23
N GLY A 276 -43.19 -41.54 -19.02
CA GLY A 276 -43.90 -42.27 -20.07
C GLY A 276 -44.40 -43.63 -19.57
N GLY A 277 -45.29 -43.67 -18.59
CA GLY A 277 -45.93 -44.93 -18.20
C GLY A 277 -46.82 -44.84 -16.96
N THR A 278 -48.13 -44.99 -17.19
CA THR A 278 -49.20 -45.27 -16.23
C THR A 278 -49.72 -44.11 -15.36
N SER A 279 -50.73 -43.43 -15.92
CA SER A 279 -51.85 -42.78 -15.22
C SER A 279 -52.81 -43.87 -14.66
N PRO A 280 -53.88 -43.55 -13.90
CA PRO A 280 -53.96 -42.96 -12.57
C PRO A 280 -54.75 -43.86 -11.59
N VAL A 281 -54.47 -43.81 -10.29
CA VAL A 281 -55.42 -44.28 -9.26
C VAL A 281 -55.85 -43.09 -8.43
N GLN A 282 -57.07 -42.62 -8.74
CA GLN A 282 -57.86 -41.78 -7.84
C GLN A 282 -57.99 -42.50 -6.48
N ARG A 283 -57.43 -41.93 -5.43
CA ARG A 283 -57.95 -42.12 -4.07
C ARG A 283 -58.39 -40.78 -3.52
N THR A 284 -59.67 -40.54 -3.74
CA THR A 284 -60.54 -39.70 -2.94
C THR A 284 -60.40 -40.03 -1.45
N GLY A 285 -60.35 -38.99 -0.63
CA GLY A 285 -60.80 -39.04 0.77
C GLY A 285 -59.70 -39.28 1.80
N GLU A 286 -59.32 -38.24 2.52
CA GLU A 286 -59.79 -38.10 3.90
C GLU A 286 -59.42 -36.72 4.46
N ALA A 287 -60.46 -36.00 4.86
CA ALA A 287 -60.39 -34.79 5.65
C ALA A 287 -60.10 -35.16 7.12
N ARG A 288 -59.08 -34.54 7.73
CA ARG A 288 -58.97 -34.26 9.18
C ARG A 288 -58.09 -33.01 9.30
N HIS A 289 -58.57 -31.82 9.62
CA HIS A 289 -59.30 -31.37 10.82
C HIS A 289 -58.60 -31.80 12.13
N GLY A 290 -57.98 -30.83 12.79
CA GLY A 290 -57.25 -30.96 14.06
C GLY A 290 -56.25 -29.81 14.17
N SER A 291 -56.68 -28.58 14.50
CA SER A 291 -56.99 -28.12 15.86
C SER A 291 -55.73 -27.71 16.65
N ALA A 292 -55.70 -26.41 16.94
CA ALA A 292 -55.07 -25.67 18.04
C ALA A 292 -54.27 -26.43 19.12
N CYS A 293 -53.10 -25.87 19.44
CA CYS A 293 -52.58 -25.57 20.80
C CYS A 293 -51.43 -24.56 20.58
N ASP A 294 -51.50 -23.29 20.99
CA ASP A 294 -51.60 -22.75 22.35
C ASP A 294 -50.35 -23.00 23.22
N ARG A 295 -49.99 -21.98 24.02
CA ARG A 295 -48.85 -21.77 24.94
C ARG A 295 -47.59 -21.18 24.27
N GLY A 296 -47.12 -19.97 24.58
CA GLY A 296 -47.20 -19.20 25.82
C GLY A 296 -46.04 -19.56 26.74
N ASN A 297 -45.02 -18.70 26.84
CA ASN A 297 -44.38 -18.33 28.11
C ASN A 297 -43.15 -17.40 27.97
N VAL A 298 -43.24 -16.31 28.74
CA VAL A 298 -42.25 -15.46 29.42
C VAL A 298 -41.17 -14.75 28.60
#